data_AF-A0A967LIX5-F1
#
_entry.id   AF-A0A967LIX5-F1
#
_cell.length_a   1.000
_cell.length_b   1.000
_cell.length_c   1.000
_cell.angle_alpha   90.00
_cell.angle_beta   90.00
_cell.angle_gamma   90.00
#
_symmetry.space_group_name_H-M   'P 1'
#
loop_
_entity.id
_entity.type
_entity.pdbx_description
1 polymer ?
#
loop_
_entity_poly.entity_id
_entity_poly.type
_entity_poly.pdbx_seq_one_letter_code
_entity_poly.pdbx_strand_id
1 'polypeptide(L)'
;ISLGSDSQARIDPFEEMRAVEYHERLRHGRRNVLVGREAALERLELAPELLAMGTRSGAASLGLDAGALEPGAWADFVEVDLDHPVLSGWSAETLAA
;
A
#
# COMPACT_ATOMS: atom_id res chain seq x y z
N ILE A 1 -1.64 10.27 -5.34
CA ILE A 1 -0.37 10.62 -4.66
C ILE A 1 0.60 9.48 -4.97
N SER A 2 1.86 9.77 -5.25
CA SER A 2 2.93 8.77 -5.37
C SER A 2 3.94 8.92 -4.24
N LEU A 3 4.72 7.87 -3.99
CA LEU A 3 5.70 7.81 -2.90
C LEU A 3 7.12 7.77 -3.46
N GLY A 4 8.07 8.32 -2.72
CA GLY A 4 9.50 8.27 -3.05
C GLY A 4 10.33 8.50 -1.81
N SER A 5 11.47 7.79 -1.71
CA SER A 5 12.36 7.84 -0.55
C SER A 5 13.17 9.14 -0.42
N ASP A 6 13.12 10.00 -1.44
CA ASP A 6 13.76 11.32 -1.48
C ASP A 6 15.26 11.28 -1.09
N SER A 7 15.58 11.64 0.16
CA SER A 7 16.93 11.69 0.71
C SER A 7 17.63 10.33 0.87
N GLN A 8 16.90 9.21 0.70
CA GLN A 8 17.39 7.85 0.92
C GLN A 8 17.86 7.56 2.37
N ALA A 9 17.47 8.40 3.34
CA ALA A 9 17.79 8.15 4.75
C ALA A 9 17.20 6.82 5.26
N ARG A 10 16.07 6.40 4.68
CA ARG A 10 15.50 5.04 4.76
C ARG A 10 14.95 4.61 3.41
N ILE A 11 15.05 3.31 3.14
CA ILE A 11 14.58 2.69 1.91
C ILE A 11 13.66 1.53 2.29
N ASP A 12 12.39 1.85 2.54
CA ASP A 12 11.34 0.87 2.82
C ASP A 12 10.00 1.40 2.26
N PRO A 13 9.50 0.85 1.13
CA PRO A 13 8.25 1.31 0.52
C PRO A 13 7.03 1.08 1.43
N PHE A 14 7.06 0.08 2.31
CA PHE A 14 5.98 -0.19 3.25
C PHE A 14 6.01 0.77 4.44
N GLU A 15 7.19 1.23 4.86
CA GLU A 15 7.33 2.32 5.85
C GLU A 15 6.75 3.62 5.29
N GLU A 16 7.08 3.98 4.04
CA GLU A 16 6.55 5.17 3.37
C GLU A 16 5.02 5.13 3.27
N MET A 17 4.45 4.02 2.77
CA MET A 17 3.00 3.83 2.69
C MET A 17 2.32 4.00 4.05
N ARG A 18 2.88 3.40 5.10
CA ARG A 18 2.34 3.50 6.46
C ARG A 18 2.44 4.92 7.03
N ALA A 19 3.52 5.63 6.72
CA ALA A 19 3.77 6.98 7.19
C ALA A 19 2.72 7.97 6.68
N VAL A 20 2.22 7.81 5.43
CA VAL A 20 1.16 8.68 4.88
C VAL A 20 -0.09 8.65 5.77
N GLU A 21 -0.60 7.46 6.08
CA GLU A 21 -1.75 7.33 6.97
C GLU A 21 -1.41 7.82 8.38
N TYR A 22 -0.23 7.48 8.93
CA TYR A 22 0.12 7.86 10.29
C TYR A 22 0.23 9.37 10.49
N HIS A 23 0.73 10.09 9.48
CA HIS A 23 0.75 11.55 9.48
C HIS A 23 -0.68 12.11 9.57
N GLU A 24 -1.58 11.59 8.75
CA GLU A 24 -2.97 12.02 8.73
C GLU A 24 -3.71 11.63 10.02
N ARG A 25 -3.40 10.47 10.62
CA ARG A 25 -3.92 10.09 11.96
C ARG A 25 -3.51 11.09 13.03
N LEU A 26 -2.23 11.48 13.05
CA LEU A 26 -1.71 12.45 14.02
C LEU A 26 -2.42 13.80 13.86
N ARG A 27 -2.62 14.24 12.61
CA ARG A 27 -3.27 15.51 12.29
C ARG A 27 -4.77 15.52 12.62
N HIS A 28 -5.48 14.43 12.35
CA HIS A 28 -6.94 14.37 12.45
C HIS A 28 -7.47 13.69 13.72
N GLY A 29 -6.60 13.07 14.54
CA GLY A 29 -6.99 12.42 15.80
C GLY A 29 -7.93 11.21 15.62
N ARG A 30 -7.90 10.56 14.44
CA ARG A 30 -8.75 9.40 14.12
C ARG A 30 -7.98 8.40 13.26
N ARG A 31 -8.47 7.15 13.19
CA ARG A 31 -7.94 6.10 12.31
C ARG A 31 -8.64 6.12 10.94
N ASN A 32 -8.04 5.44 9.97
CA ASN A 32 -8.55 5.25 8.61
C ASN A 32 -8.84 6.61 7.97
N VAL A 33 -7.83 7.48 7.93
CA VAL A 33 -8.00 8.88 7.53
C VAL A 33 -8.12 9.01 6.02
N LEU A 34 -7.28 8.26 5.30
CA LEU A 34 -7.19 8.29 3.84
C LEU A 34 -8.35 7.61 3.11
N VAL A 35 -9.25 6.95 3.83
CA VAL A 35 -10.46 6.33 3.26
C VAL A 35 -11.71 7.05 3.74
N GLY A 36 -12.77 7.02 2.91
CA GLY A 36 -14.05 7.63 3.22
C GLY A 36 -14.69 7.07 4.50
N ARG A 37 -15.54 7.85 5.19
CA ARG A 37 -16.18 7.44 6.45
C ARG A 37 -17.02 6.17 6.34
N GLU A 38 -17.66 5.96 5.19
CA GLU A 38 -18.47 4.77 4.90
C GLU A 38 -17.57 3.54 4.70
N ALA A 39 -16.48 3.70 3.93
CA ALA A 39 -15.43 2.68 3.73
C ALA A 39 -14.68 2.33 5.03
N ALA A 40 -14.52 3.28 5.95
CA ALA A 40 -13.80 3.07 7.22
C ALA A 40 -14.50 2.09 8.18
N LEU A 41 -15.76 1.73 7.92
CA LEU A 41 -16.49 0.68 8.65
C LEU A 41 -16.11 -0.73 8.19
N GLU A 42 -15.54 -0.85 6.99
CA GLU A 42 -15.00 -2.09 6.45
C GLU A 42 -13.49 -2.16 6.75
N ARG A 43 -12.99 -3.32 7.17
CA ARG A 43 -11.67 -3.41 7.82
C ARG A 43 -10.48 -3.23 6.88
N LEU A 44 -10.68 -3.25 5.56
CA LEU A 44 -9.60 -3.45 4.60
C LEU A 44 -9.41 -2.37 3.53
N GLU A 45 -10.22 -1.31 3.50
CA GLU A 45 -10.16 -0.33 2.39
C GLU A 45 -8.88 0.52 2.36
N LEU A 46 -8.18 0.65 3.48
CA LEU A 46 -6.96 1.47 3.55
C LEU A 46 -5.78 0.83 2.80
N ALA A 47 -5.62 -0.48 2.87
CA ALA A 47 -4.46 -1.16 2.30
C ALA A 47 -4.41 -1.09 0.77
N PRO A 48 -5.50 -1.34 0.01
CA PRO A 48 -5.56 -1.11 -1.42
C PRO A 48 -5.17 0.31 -1.81
N GLU A 49 -5.57 1.29 -1.01
CA GLU A 49 -5.33 2.69 -1.34
C GLU A 49 -3.90 3.13 -1.09
N LEU A 50 -3.27 2.64 -0.02
CA LEU A 50 -1.83 2.79 0.18
C LEU A 50 -1.02 2.07 -0.90
N LEU A 51 -1.44 0.85 -1.29
CA LEU A 51 -0.78 0.09 -2.35
C LEU A 51 -0.88 0.82 -3.69
N ALA A 52 -2.02 1.42 -4.01
CA ALA A 52 -2.21 2.24 -5.21
C ALA A 52 -1.27 3.45 -5.27
N MET A 53 -0.93 4.04 -4.12
CA MET A 53 0.07 5.13 -4.04
C MET A 53 1.48 4.62 -4.32
N GLY A 54 1.81 3.42 -3.82
CA GLY A 54 3.11 2.78 -4.00
C GLY A 54 3.34 2.13 -5.38
N THR A 55 2.27 1.76 -6.10
CA THR A 55 2.36 1.05 -7.38
C THR A 55 1.81 1.89 -8.54
N ARG A 56 0.50 1.86 -8.78
CA ARG A 56 -0.18 2.51 -9.92
C ARG A 56 0.15 3.99 -10.04
N SER A 57 0.07 4.73 -8.93
CA SER A 57 0.34 6.17 -8.93
C SER A 57 1.82 6.47 -9.18
N GLY A 58 2.73 5.63 -8.69
CA GLY A 58 4.17 5.74 -8.94
C GLY A 58 4.49 5.51 -10.41
N ALA A 59 4.02 4.40 -10.99
CA ALA A 59 4.20 4.09 -12.40
C ALA A 59 3.64 5.19 -13.31
N ALA A 60 2.43 5.68 -13.02
CA ALA A 60 1.83 6.80 -13.75
C ALA A 60 2.67 8.08 -13.67
N SER A 61 3.26 8.38 -12.50
CA SER A 61 4.13 9.56 -12.33
C SER A 61 5.42 9.47 -13.14
N LEU A 62 5.90 8.24 -13.41
CA LEU A 62 7.11 7.95 -14.18
C LEU A 62 6.83 7.71 -15.67
N GLY A 63 5.57 7.63 -16.09
CA GLY A 63 5.19 7.29 -17.46
C GLY A 63 5.52 5.84 -17.84
N LEU A 64 5.50 4.93 -16.87
CA LEU A 64 5.81 3.51 -17.06
C LEU A 64 4.54 2.70 -17.26
N ASP A 65 4.61 1.70 -18.13
CA ASP A 65 3.56 0.69 -18.34
C ASP A 65 3.68 -0.41 -17.27
N ALA A 66 3.52 -0.01 -16.00
CA ALA A 66 3.75 -0.84 -14.81
C ALA A 66 2.77 -0.46 -13.67
N GLY A 67 2.93 -1.10 -12.50
CA GLY A 67 2.15 -0.79 -11.30
C GLY A 67 0.81 -1.56 -11.18
N ALA A 68 0.51 -2.43 -12.15
CA ALA A 68 -0.61 -3.37 -12.11
C ALA A 68 -0.19 -4.72 -12.70
N LEU A 69 -0.81 -5.80 -12.23
CA LEU A 69 -0.61 -7.15 -12.78
C LEU A 69 -1.64 -7.39 -13.88
N GLU A 70 -1.32 -7.00 -15.10
CA GLU A 70 -2.22 -7.13 -16.25
C GLU A 70 -1.48 -7.45 -17.56
N PRO A 71 -2.12 -8.15 -18.52
CA PRO A 71 -1.51 -8.44 -19.80
C PRO A 71 -1.14 -7.16 -20.56
N GLY A 72 0.09 -7.11 -21.08
CA GLY A 72 0.61 -5.97 -21.84
C GLY A 72 1.53 -5.07 -21.02
N ALA A 73 1.30 -4.96 -19.72
CA ALA A 73 2.17 -4.24 -18.80
C ALA A 73 3.52 -4.95 -18.60
N TRP A 74 4.50 -4.23 -18.06
CA TRP A 74 5.80 -4.76 -17.69
C TRP A 74 5.64 -5.85 -16.63
N ALA A 75 6.49 -6.88 -16.72
CA ALA A 75 6.60 -7.93 -15.72
C ALA A 75 7.39 -7.43 -14.48
N ASP A 76 6.89 -6.37 -13.84
CA ASP A 76 7.44 -5.76 -12.64
C ASP A 76 6.56 -6.11 -11.43
N PHE A 77 7.06 -7.02 -10.59
CA PHE A 77 6.35 -7.50 -9.43
C PHE A 77 7.32 -8.10 -8.40
N VAL A 78 6.82 -8.24 -7.18
CA VAL A 78 7.55 -8.82 -6.05
C VAL A 78 6.78 -10.02 -5.50
N GLU A 79 7.50 -10.96 -4.91
CA GLU A 79 6.92 -12.04 -4.11
C GLU A 79 6.89 -11.64 -2.64
N VAL A 80 5.86 -12.09 -1.92
CA VAL A 80 5.74 -11.92 -0.47
C VAL A 80 5.88 -13.29 0.18
N ASP A 81 6.77 -13.38 1.17
CA ASP A 81 6.93 -14.58 1.99
C ASP A 81 5.69 -14.81 2.87
N LEU A 82 4.89 -15.80 2.50
CA LEU A 82 3.67 -16.16 3.22
C LEU A 82 3.94 -17.02 4.47
N ASP A 83 5.16 -17.54 4.64
CA ASP A 83 5.58 -18.32 5.82
C ASP A 83 6.16 -17.41 6.92
N HIS A 84 6.23 -16.09 6.69
CA HIS A 84 6.79 -15.14 7.65
C HIS A 84 5.98 -15.16 8.98
N PRO A 85 6.63 -15.15 10.16
CA PRO A 85 5.95 -15.31 11.45
C PRO A 85 4.82 -14.30 11.76
N VAL A 86 4.89 -13.10 11.18
CA VAL A 86 3.83 -12.06 11.31
C VAL A 86 2.50 -12.50 10.69
N LEU A 87 2.54 -13.41 9.72
CA LEU A 87 1.36 -13.98 9.05
C LEU A 87 0.87 -15.27 9.71
N SER A 88 1.47 -15.70 10.82
CA SER A 88 1.02 -16.88 11.55
C SER A 88 -0.43 -16.72 12.01
N GLY A 89 -1.27 -17.73 11.72
CA GLY A 89 -2.69 -17.74 12.04
C GLY A 89 -3.61 -17.23 10.92
N TRP A 90 -3.05 -16.75 9.80
CA TRP A 90 -3.80 -16.40 8.60
C TRP A 90 -3.82 -17.59 7.62
N SER A 91 -4.91 -17.77 6.88
CA SER A 91 -5.04 -18.73 5.78
C SER A 91 -5.14 -17.99 4.46
N ALA A 92 -5.04 -18.70 3.32
CA ALA A 92 -5.21 -18.08 2.00
C ALA A 92 -6.57 -17.37 1.88
N GLU A 93 -7.61 -17.90 2.50
CA GLU A 93 -8.96 -17.34 2.51
C GLU A 93 -9.09 -16.12 3.42
N THR A 94 -8.31 -16.02 4.50
CA THR A 94 -8.40 -14.90 5.44
C THR A 94 -7.36 -13.82 5.19
N LEU A 95 -6.28 -14.12 4.45
CA LEU A 95 -5.22 -13.14 4.16
C LEU A 95 -5.73 -11.97 3.31
N ALA A 96 -6.70 -12.23 2.43
CA ALA A 96 -7.28 -11.26 1.51
C ALA A 96 -8.67 -10.73 1.93
N ALA A 97 -9.19 -11.16 3.08
CA ALA A 97 -10.57 -10.92 3.55
C ALA A 97 -10.65 -10.12 4.86
#